data_AF-A0A7J6XBW3-F1
#
_entry.id   AF-A0A7J6XBW3-F1
#
_cell.length_a   1.000
_cell.length_b   1.000
_cell.length_c   1.000
_cell.angle_alpha   90.00
_cell.angle_beta   90.00
_cell.angle_gamma   90.00
#
_symmetry.space_group_name_H-M   'P 1'
#
loop_
_entity.id
_entity.type
_entity.pdbx_description
1 polymer ?
#
loop_
_entity_poly.entity_id
_entity_poly.type
_entity_poly.pdbx_seq_one_letter_code
_entity_poly.pdbx_strand_id
1 'polypeptide(L)'
;MEGRASSSSKVECLVCKETNHLAIDCPWRNFPCVDGCSNTMKVLVSKTNKNYDRKFLRCKGQWTQGCNAFKWLDEVDVGFGVAKAENVKDVNKDKDNLKLYINGKMPMSVEGSVDNICKLVKKLTM
;
A
#
# COMPACT_ATOMS: atom_id res chain seq x y z
N MET A 1 -12.49 -41.61 12.76
CA MET A 1 -11.61 -40.80 11.90
C MET A 1 -12.02 -39.35 12.09
N GLU A 2 -11.44 -38.67 13.07
CA GLU A 2 -11.79 -37.28 13.36
C GLU A 2 -10.98 -36.34 12.46
N GLY A 3 -11.69 -35.52 11.69
CA GLY A 3 -11.13 -34.62 10.70
C GLY A 3 -10.26 -33.55 11.35
N ARG A 4 -8.98 -33.52 10.96
CA ARG A 4 -8.10 -32.38 11.19
C ARG A 4 -8.67 -31.17 10.46
N ALA A 5 -9.24 -30.22 11.21
CA ALA A 5 -9.43 -28.87 10.73
C ALA A 5 -8.06 -28.31 10.33
N SER A 6 -7.83 -28.18 9.02
CA SER A 6 -6.62 -27.56 8.50
C SER A 6 -6.67 -26.07 8.86
N SER A 7 -6.00 -25.72 9.96
CA SER A 7 -5.74 -24.34 10.35
C SER A 7 -4.89 -23.71 9.25
N SER A 8 -5.55 -23.05 8.29
CA SER A 8 -4.89 -22.22 7.28
C SER A 8 -4.30 -21.01 7.99
N SER A 9 -3.05 -21.13 8.45
CA SER A 9 -2.31 -20.03 9.06
C SER A 9 -2.03 -18.98 7.98
N LYS A 10 -2.94 -18.01 7.80
CA LYS A 10 -2.68 -16.86 6.94
C LYS A 10 -1.49 -16.10 7.52
N VAL A 11 -0.43 -15.96 6.73
CA VAL A 11 0.72 -15.14 7.11
C VAL A 11 0.27 -13.68 7.06
N GLU A 12 0.28 -13.02 8.22
CA GLU A 12 -0.03 -11.60 8.34
C GLU A 12 1.24 -10.75 8.15
N CYS A 13 1.08 -9.60 7.50
CA CYS A 13 2.11 -8.58 7.42
C CYS A 13 2.50 -8.10 8.83
N LEU A 14 3.77 -8.24 9.20
CA LEU A 14 4.27 -7.82 10.51
C LEU A 14 4.23 -6.29 10.72
N VAL A 15 4.07 -5.50 9.65
CA VAL A 15 4.00 -4.03 9.72
C VAL A 15 2.56 -3.55 9.91
N CYS A 16 1.63 -3.96 9.04
CA CYS A 16 0.26 -3.43 9.03
C CYS A 16 -0.84 -4.45 9.35
N LYS A 17 -0.48 -5.72 9.59
CA LYS A 17 -1.41 -6.82 9.94
C LYS A 17 -2.39 -7.25 8.85
N GLU A 18 -2.18 -6.83 7.61
CA GLU A 18 -2.95 -7.34 6.46
C GLU A 18 -2.38 -8.67 5.98
N THR A 19 -3.21 -9.56 5.43
CA THR A 19 -2.78 -10.90 4.97
C THR A 19 -2.44 -10.97 3.48
N ASN A 20 -2.55 -9.86 2.74
CA ASN A 20 -2.37 -9.83 1.29
C ASN A 20 -0.93 -9.52 0.84
N HIS A 21 -0.01 -9.29 1.78
CA HIS A 21 1.40 -9.02 1.50
C HIS A 21 2.30 -9.38 2.68
N LEU A 22 3.59 -9.55 2.43
CA LEU A 22 4.62 -9.70 3.46
C LEU A 22 5.12 -8.34 3.93
N ALA A 23 5.77 -8.30 5.10
CA ALA A 23 6.32 -7.05 5.64
C ALA A 23 7.23 -6.31 4.65
N ILE A 24 8.00 -7.03 3.84
CA ILE A 24 8.93 -6.44 2.85
C ILE A 24 8.21 -5.63 1.77
N ASP A 25 7.02 -6.08 1.35
CA ASP A 25 6.19 -5.43 0.34
C ASP A 25 5.21 -4.41 0.94
N CYS A 26 5.29 -4.18 2.24
CA CYS A 26 4.35 -3.31 2.93
C CYS A 26 4.62 -1.84 2.59
N PRO A 27 3.64 -1.10 2.03
CA PRO A 27 3.81 0.32 1.71
C PRO A 27 4.11 1.19 2.95
N TRP A 28 3.77 0.68 4.13
CA TRP A 28 3.95 1.36 5.40
C TRP A 28 5.31 1.09 6.07
N ARG A 29 6.10 0.12 5.58
CA ARG A 29 7.34 -0.34 6.26
C ARG A 29 8.36 0.78 6.47
N ASN A 30 8.51 1.63 5.46
CA ASN A 30 9.44 2.75 5.43
C ASN A 30 8.74 4.08 5.13
N PHE A 31 7.49 4.23 5.61
CA PHE A 31 6.71 5.44 5.34
C PHE A 31 7.47 6.68 5.87
N PRO A 32 7.74 7.69 5.02
CA PRO A 32 8.50 8.86 5.43
C PRO A 32 7.73 9.69 6.45
N CYS A 33 8.45 10.34 7.36
CA CYS A 33 7.84 11.32 8.26
C CYS A 33 7.63 12.66 7.53
N VAL A 34 7.18 13.68 8.27
CA VAL A 34 7.07 15.06 7.78
C VAL A 34 8.43 15.64 7.39
N ASP A 35 8.41 16.64 6.51
CA ASP A 35 9.61 17.34 6.07
C ASP A 35 10.42 17.86 7.27
N GLY A 36 11.74 17.67 7.20
CA GLY A 36 12.67 18.00 8.29
C GLY A 36 12.85 16.90 9.34
N CYS A 37 12.13 15.78 9.27
CA CYS A 37 12.36 14.63 10.13
C CYS A 37 12.95 13.44 9.36
N SER A 38 14.19 13.06 9.69
CA SER A 38 14.90 11.94 9.04
C SER A 38 14.42 10.55 9.47
N ASN A 39 13.36 10.47 10.29
CA ASN A 39 12.82 9.20 10.78
C ASN A 39 11.68 8.68 9.89
N THR A 40 11.41 7.38 9.98
CA THR A 40 10.20 6.77 9.39
C THR A 40 9.05 6.75 10.40
N MET A 41 7.83 6.61 9.89
CA MET A 41 6.66 6.37 10.71
C MET A 41 6.46 4.87 10.99
N LYS A 42 5.77 4.54 12.08
CA LYS A 42 5.34 3.19 12.44
C LYS A 42 3.82 3.12 12.50
N VAL A 43 3.25 1.99 12.06
CA VAL A 43 1.82 1.70 12.16
C VAL A 43 1.49 1.27 13.59
N LEU A 44 0.41 1.82 14.14
CA LEU A 44 -0.12 1.54 15.46
C LEU A 44 -1.65 1.38 15.38
N VAL A 45 -2.23 0.73 16.38
CA VAL A 45 -3.69 0.55 16.51
C VAL A 45 -4.18 1.41 17.68
N SER A 46 -5.22 2.22 17.44
CA SER A 46 -5.81 3.06 18.46
C SER A 46 -6.61 2.21 19.45
N LYS A 47 -6.42 2.49 20.74
CA LYS A 47 -7.17 1.91 21.86
C LYS A 47 -8.13 2.91 22.50
N THR A 48 -8.34 4.06 21.86
CA THR A 48 -9.26 5.08 22.36
C THR A 48 -10.70 4.69 22.05
N ASN A 49 -11.64 4.89 22.99
CA ASN A 49 -13.05 4.50 22.80
C ASN A 49 -13.68 5.05 21.51
N LYS A 50 -13.31 6.28 21.13
CA LYS A 50 -13.84 6.94 19.92
C LYS A 50 -13.27 6.39 18.61
N ASN A 51 -12.06 5.85 18.62
CA ASN A 51 -11.36 5.37 17.42
C ASN A 51 -10.79 3.97 17.66
N TYR A 52 -11.53 3.11 18.35
CA TYR A 52 -11.03 1.78 18.70
C TYR A 52 -10.74 0.97 17.44
N ASP A 53 -9.64 0.22 17.43
CA ASP A 53 -9.11 -0.56 16.30
C ASP A 53 -8.73 0.24 15.03
N ARG A 54 -8.88 1.57 15.02
CA ARG A 54 -8.43 2.39 13.89
C ARG A 54 -6.90 2.46 13.86
N LYS A 55 -6.31 2.19 12.68
CA LYS A 55 -4.85 2.22 12.49
C LYS A 55 -4.36 3.64 12.23
N PHE A 56 -3.18 3.97 12.75
CA PHE A 56 -2.54 5.27 12.55
C PHE A 56 -1.02 5.14 12.43
N LEU A 57 -0.39 6.14 11.82
CA LEU A 57 1.05 6.29 11.70
C LEU A 57 1.56 7.28 12.75
N ARG A 58 2.68 6.95 13.39
CA ARG A 58 3.40 7.86 14.29
C ARG A 58 4.88 7.85 14.01
N CYS A 59 5.54 9.01 14.10
CA CYS A 59 7.00 9.10 13.94
C CYS A 59 7.75 8.21 14.95
N LYS A 60 8.81 7.52 14.48
CA LYS A 60 9.74 6.78 15.37
C LYS A 60 10.68 7.72 16.13
N GLY A 61 10.94 8.91 15.60
CA GLY A 61 11.78 9.95 16.19
C GLY A 61 11.12 10.78 17.28
N GLN A 62 9.99 10.33 17.84
CA GLN A 62 9.31 11.06 18.92
C GLN A 62 10.23 11.29 20.12
N TRP A 63 10.98 10.25 20.52
CA TRP A 63 11.83 10.31 21.70
C TRP A 63 13.21 10.94 21.44
N THR A 64 13.68 10.92 20.20
CA THR A 64 15.01 11.42 19.83
C THR A 64 14.99 12.84 19.27
N GLN A 65 13.93 13.21 18.54
CA GLN A 65 13.80 14.50 17.85
C GLN A 65 12.54 15.28 18.29
N GLY A 66 11.77 14.80 19.27
CA GLY A 66 10.53 15.45 19.70
C GLY A 66 9.42 15.46 18.63
N CYS A 67 9.56 14.68 17.56
CA CYS A 67 8.64 14.71 16.43
C CYS A 67 7.31 14.03 16.79
N ASN A 68 6.23 14.81 16.80
CA ASN A 68 4.87 14.34 17.13
C ASN A 68 4.00 14.09 15.88
N ALA A 69 4.60 13.85 14.72
CA ALA A 69 3.86 13.59 13.49
C ALA A 69 2.92 12.39 13.63
N PHE A 70 1.68 12.59 13.19
CA PHE A 70 0.57 11.66 13.30
C PHE A 70 -0.29 11.72 12.03
N LYS A 71 -0.71 10.57 11.50
CA LYS A 71 -1.65 10.46 10.38
C LYS A 71 -2.53 9.23 10.54
N TRP A 72 -3.81 9.31 10.21
CA TRP A 72 -4.67 8.13 10.15
C TRP A 72 -4.34 7.29 8.92
N LEU A 73 -4.24 5.96 9.08
CA LEU A 73 -3.79 5.10 7.99
C LEU A 73 -4.77 5.14 6.79
N ASP A 74 -6.06 5.26 7.07
CA ASP A 74 -7.16 5.33 6.10
C ASP A 74 -7.32 6.71 5.44
N GLU A 75 -6.67 7.75 5.97
CA GLU A 75 -6.64 9.09 5.37
C GLU A 75 -5.37 9.34 4.54
N VAL A 76 -4.41 8.42 4.63
CA VAL A 76 -3.19 8.51 3.83
C VAL A 76 -3.43 7.81 2.51
N ASP A 77 -3.62 8.62 1.47
CA ASP A 77 -3.35 8.17 0.12
C ASP A 77 -1.85 7.86 0.02
N VAL A 78 -1.49 6.58 0.13
CA VAL A 78 -0.20 6.06 -0.32
C VAL A 78 -0.14 6.10 -1.84
N GLY A 79 -0.30 7.31 -2.38
CA GLY A 79 0.35 7.68 -3.62
C GLY A 79 1.84 7.57 -3.34
N PHE A 80 2.47 6.52 -3.87
CA PHE A 80 3.91 6.51 -4.07
C PHE A 80 4.35 7.90 -4.54
N GLY A 81 5.54 8.35 -4.15
CA GLY A 81 6.20 9.46 -4.82
C GLY A 81 6.12 9.23 -6.33
N VAL A 82 5.12 9.86 -6.94
CA VAL A 82 4.97 9.97 -8.37
C VAL A 82 6.09 10.93 -8.73
N ALA A 83 7.21 10.38 -9.19
CA ALA A 83 7.89 11.04 -10.29
C ALA A 83 6.76 11.43 -11.24
N LYS A 84 6.49 12.74 -11.36
CA LYS A 84 5.48 13.31 -12.27
C LYS A 84 5.45 12.44 -13.51
N ALA A 85 4.25 12.08 -13.97
CA ALA A 85 4.08 11.41 -15.25
C ALA A 85 4.70 12.26 -16.36
N GLU A 86 5.99 12.06 -16.60
CA GLU A 86 6.63 12.42 -17.84
C GLU A 86 6.18 11.34 -18.82
N ASN A 87 5.46 11.76 -19.86
CA ASN A 87 5.00 10.96 -21.01
C ASN A 87 5.58 9.54 -21.06
N VAL A 88 4.78 8.54 -20.68
CA VAL A 88 5.15 7.12 -20.81
C VAL A 88 5.47 6.82 -22.27
N LYS A 89 6.74 6.90 -22.65
CA LYS A 89 7.25 6.56 -23.98
C LYS A 89 7.90 5.17 -24.04
N ASP A 90 8.08 4.51 -22.90
CA ASP A 90 8.74 3.20 -22.85
C ASP A 90 7.79 2.14 -22.28
N VAL A 91 6.89 1.65 -23.14
CA VAL A 91 6.20 0.38 -22.92
C VAL A 91 7.22 -0.73 -23.14
N ASN A 92 7.80 -1.24 -22.05
CA ASN A 92 8.66 -2.42 -22.10
C ASN A 92 7.77 -3.65 -22.37
N LYS A 93 7.85 -4.20 -23.60
CA LYS A 93 6.96 -5.23 -24.16
C LYS A 93 7.09 -6.61 -23.50
N ASP A 94 8.04 -6.80 -22.58
CA ASP A 94 8.41 -8.12 -22.05
C ASP A 94 7.78 -8.49 -20.70
N LYS A 95 6.66 -7.86 -20.29
CA LYS A 95 5.97 -8.24 -19.06
C LYS A 95 4.48 -8.43 -19.30
N ASP A 96 4.05 -9.69 -19.32
CA ASP A 96 2.65 -10.16 -19.33
C ASP A 96 1.81 -9.70 -18.12
N ASN A 97 2.36 -8.82 -17.28
CA ASN A 97 1.76 -8.35 -16.04
C ASN A 97 1.62 -6.82 -16.08
N LEU A 98 0.56 -6.35 -16.74
CA LEU A 98 0.18 -4.95 -16.77
C LEU A 98 -0.62 -4.60 -15.51
N LYS A 99 -0.02 -3.80 -14.62
CA LYS A 99 -0.73 -3.25 -13.45
C LYS A 99 -1.48 -1.98 -13.88
N LEU A 100 -2.81 -2.07 -13.98
CA LEU A 100 -3.66 -0.94 -14.29
C LEU A 100 -4.27 -0.36 -13.02
N TYR A 101 -4.28 0.96 -12.93
CA TYR A 101 -4.88 1.72 -11.85
C TYR A 101 -6.07 2.51 -12.40
N ILE A 102 -7.28 2.21 -11.93
CA ILE A 102 -8.49 2.97 -12.27
C ILE A 102 -8.79 3.90 -11.10
N ASN A 103 -8.77 5.22 -11.35
CA ASN A 103 -9.10 6.25 -10.37
C ASN A 103 -8.32 6.15 -9.05
N GLY A 104 -7.04 5.77 -9.11
CA GLY A 104 -6.18 5.68 -7.92
C GLY A 104 -6.54 4.56 -6.93
N LYS A 105 -7.53 3.72 -7.23
CA LYS A 105 -7.85 2.53 -6.42
C LYS A 105 -6.94 1.36 -6.83
N MET A 106 -6.71 0.46 -5.87
CA MET A 106 -5.77 -0.68 -5.91
C MET A 106 -5.56 -1.28 -7.31
N PRO A 107 -4.31 -1.64 -7.68
CA PRO A 107 -4.07 -2.27 -8.97
C PRO A 107 -4.78 -3.62 -9.00
N MET A 108 -5.72 -3.77 -9.93
CA MET A 108 -6.19 -5.10 -10.30
C MET A 108 -5.17 -5.67 -11.30
N SER A 109 -4.65 -6.86 -11.01
CA SER A 109 -3.92 -7.64 -12.01
C SER A 109 -4.94 -8.09 -13.06
N VAL A 110 -4.70 -7.72 -14.32
CA VAL A 110 -5.53 -8.16 -15.44
C VAL A 110 -4.70 -9.13 -16.27
N GLU A 111 -5.14 -10.38 -16.33
CA GLU A 111 -4.53 -11.40 -17.17
C GLU A 111 -5.14 -11.33 -18.58
N GLY A 112 -4.28 -11.22 -19.59
CA GLY A 112 -4.72 -11.15 -20.98
C GLY A 112 -3.69 -10.48 -21.87
N SER A 113 -3.88 -10.59 -23.19
CA SER A 113 -3.01 -9.92 -24.16
C SER A 113 -3.01 -8.40 -23.94
N VAL A 114 -1.82 -7.83 -23.85
CA VAL A 114 -1.56 -6.39 -23.65
C VAL A 114 -2.34 -5.54 -24.67
N ASP A 115 -2.48 -6.01 -25.91
CA ASP A 115 -3.22 -5.30 -26.97
C ASP A 115 -4.71 -5.19 -26.67
N ASN A 116 -5.33 -6.24 -26.15
CA ASN A 116 -6.74 -6.25 -25.80
C ASN A 116 -7.01 -5.38 -24.57
N ILE A 117 -6.11 -5.44 -23.58
CA ILE A 117 -6.19 -4.62 -22.38
C ILE A 117 -6.02 -3.13 -22.74
N CYS A 118 -5.05 -2.78 -23.58
CA CYS A 118 -4.85 -1.40 -24.05
C CYS A 118 -6.06 -0.87 -24.84
N LYS A 119 -6.69 -1.70 -25.68
CA LYS A 119 -7.92 -1.32 -26.40
C LYS A 119 -9.09 -1.08 -25.47
N LEU A 120 -9.25 -1.89 -24.43
CA LEU A 120 -10.30 -1.73 -23.42
C LEU A 120 -10.10 -0.45 -22.60
N VAL A 121 -8.88 -0.19 -22.14
CA VAL A 121 -8.57 1.05 -21.41
C VAL A 121 -8.89 2.27 -22.25
N LYS A 122 -8.45 2.31 -23.52
CA LYS A 122 -8.74 3.42 -24.44
C LYS A 122 -10.25 3.65 -24.63
N LYS A 123 -11.06 2.59 -24.65
CA LYS A 123 -12.52 2.67 -24.76
C LYS A 123 -13.22 3.17 -23.49
N LEU A 124 -12.63 2.94 -22.32
CA LEU A 124 -13.19 3.35 -21.02
C LEU A 124 -12.81 4.79 -20.64
N THR A 125 -11.78 5.35 -21.29
CA THR A 125 -11.30 6.72 -21.07
C THR A 125 -11.85 7.74 -22.08
N MET A 126 -12.79 7.34 -22.94
CA MET A 126 -13.57 8.20 -23.83
C MET A 126 -15.03 8.22 -23.36
#